data_AF-A0A7X9D9D4-F1
#
_entry.id   AF-A0A7X9D9D4-F1
#
_cell.length_a   1.000
_cell.length_b   1.000
_cell.length_c   1.000
_cell.angle_alpha   90.00
_cell.angle_beta   90.00
_cell.angle_gamma   90.00
#
_symmetry.space_group_name_H-M   'P 1'
#
loop_
_entity.id
_entity.type
_entity.pdbx_description
1 polymer ?
#
loop_
_entity_poly.entity_id
_entity_poly.type
_entity_poly.pdbx_seq_one_letter_code
_entity_poly.pdbx_strand_id
1 'polypeptide(L)'
;KPDTSVLLSEKEKGLVQLLADFANIVKQAGEEYNISLIANYVYDLAKEYNQFYHDFPILREENTALRDFRLLLSKNIASIIKRGMSLLGIEVPERM
;
A
#
# COMPACT_ATOMS: atom_id res chain seq x y z
N LYS A 1 13.81 6.59 -13.30
CA LYS A 1 13.71 7.46 -12.10
C LYS A 1 12.30 8.03 -12.10
N PRO A 2 11.56 8.03 -10.98
CA PRO A 2 10.24 8.66 -10.96
C PRO A 2 10.39 10.16 -11.21
N ASP A 3 9.65 10.68 -12.19
CA ASP A 3 9.57 12.12 -12.46
C ASP A 3 8.99 12.79 -11.21
N THR A 4 9.77 13.65 -10.57
CA THR A 4 9.40 14.34 -9.33
C THR A 4 8.49 15.56 -9.59
N SER A 5 8.02 15.73 -10.83
CA SER A 5 7.16 16.83 -11.28
C SER A 5 5.66 16.55 -11.14
N VAL A 6 5.27 15.38 -10.61
CA VAL A 6 3.87 15.01 -10.45
C VAL A 6 3.33 15.52 -9.12
N LEU A 7 2.28 16.35 -9.17
CA LEU A 7 1.59 16.82 -7.98
C LEU A 7 0.72 15.70 -7.41
N LEU A 8 1.11 15.15 -6.26
CA LEU A 8 0.38 14.10 -5.58
C LEU A 8 -0.75 14.67 -4.72
N SER A 9 -1.90 13.98 -4.75
CA SER A 9 -2.99 14.22 -3.81
C SER A 9 -2.62 13.83 -2.38
N GLU A 10 -3.36 14.35 -1.41
CA GLU A 10 -3.19 13.97 0.00
C GLU A 10 -3.45 12.47 0.22
N LYS A 11 -4.36 11.87 -0.55
CA LYS A 11 -4.63 10.43 -0.50
C LYS A 11 -3.42 9.60 -0.95
N GLU A 12 -2.78 9.99 -2.05
CA GLU A 12 -1.58 9.34 -2.56
C GLU A 12 -0.40 9.47 -1.60
N LYS A 13 -0.21 10.65 -1.00
CA LYS A 13 0.81 10.86 0.04
C LYS A 13 0.55 10.01 1.27
N GLY A 14 -0.71 9.91 1.72
CA GLY A 14 -1.10 9.07 2.84
C GLY A 14 -0.80 7.59 2.61
N LEU A 15 -1.08 7.07 1.41
CA LEU A 15 -0.71 5.70 1.04
C LEU A 15 0.80 5.48 1.02
N VAL A 16 1.57 6.45 0.53
CA VAL A 16 3.05 6.38 0.56
C VAL A 16 3.56 6.35 2.00
N GLN A 17 2.98 7.14 2.90
CA GLN A 17 3.34 7.13 4.32
C GLN A 17 3.04 5.76 4.95
N LEU A 18 1.85 5.21 4.72
CA LEU A 18 1.48 3.87 5.20
C LEU A 18 2.45 2.81 4.70
N LEU A 19 2.89 2.87 3.44
CA LEU A 19 3.91 1.95 2.92
C LEU A 19 5.25 2.08 3.65
N ALA A 20 5.68 3.30 3.94
CA ALA A 20 6.92 3.58 4.67
C ALA A 20 6.87 3.04 6.12
N ASP A 21 5.69 3.04 6.74
CA ASP A 21 5.50 2.61 8.12
C ASP A 21 5.57 1.08 8.31
N PHE A 22 5.50 0.28 7.24
CA PHE A 22 5.46 -1.19 7.32
C PHE A 22 6.59 -1.77 8.17
N ALA A 23 7.84 -1.32 7.93
CA ALA A 23 9.01 -1.84 8.65
C ALA A 23 8.94 -1.52 10.15
N ASN A 24 8.41 -0.35 10.52
CA ASN A 24 8.23 0.05 11.91
C ASN A 24 7.16 -0.81 12.59
N ILE A 25 6.03 -1.06 11.92
CA ILE A 25 4.97 -1.94 12.43
C ILE A 25 5.49 -3.36 12.63
N VAL A 26 6.25 -3.92 11.68
CA VAL A 26 6.82 -5.27 11.82
C VAL A 26 7.80 -5.33 12.99
N LYS A 27 8.66 -4.33 13.16
CA LYS A 27 9.58 -4.24 14.30
C LYS A 27 8.81 -4.18 15.62
N GLN A 28 7.82 -3.30 15.72
CA GLN A 28 6.99 -3.14 16.92
C GLN A 28 6.25 -4.43 17.27
N ALA A 29 5.65 -5.11 16.28
CA ALA A 29 4.99 -6.39 16.47
C ALA A 29 5.92 -7.46 17.04
N GLY A 30 7.19 -7.48 16.60
CA GLY A 30 8.22 -8.37 17.14
C GLY A 30 8.65 -8.01 18.56
N GLU A 31 8.81 -6.72 18.86
CA GLU A 31 9.21 -6.21 20.19
C GLU A 31 8.11 -6.46 21.24
N GLU A 32 6.85 -6.28 20.87
CA GLU A 32 5.69 -6.44 21.75
C GLU A 32 5.13 -7.87 21.77
N TYR A 33 5.67 -8.79 20.96
CA TYR A 33 5.10 -10.13 20.72
C TYR A 33 3.62 -10.08 20.33
N ASN A 34 3.22 -9.04 19.59
CA ASN A 34 1.83 -8.75 19.28
C ASN A 34 1.60 -8.71 17.76
N ILE A 35 1.15 -9.83 17.21
CA ILE A 35 0.90 -9.98 15.77
C ILE A 35 -0.33 -9.21 15.27
N SER A 36 -1.23 -8.79 16.17
CA SER A 36 -2.43 -8.02 15.79
C SER A 36 -2.07 -6.68 15.15
N LEU A 37 -0.89 -6.12 15.46
CA LEU A 37 -0.39 -4.90 14.84
C LEU A 37 -0.22 -5.05 13.32
N ILE A 38 0.29 -6.20 12.86
CA ILE A 38 0.44 -6.50 11.43
C ILE A 38 -0.94 -6.66 10.78
N ALA A 39 -1.86 -7.37 11.44
CA ALA A 39 -3.21 -7.59 10.92
C ALA A 39 -3.97 -6.26 10.74
N ASN A 40 -3.94 -5.39 11.76
CA ASN A 40 -4.57 -4.08 11.71
C ASN A 40 -3.94 -3.20 10.62
N TYR A 41 -2.60 -3.18 10.54
CA TYR A 41 -1.91 -2.44 9.49
C TYR A 41 -2.32 -2.88 8.09
N VAL A 42 -2.37 -4.20 7.82
CA VAL A 42 -2.74 -4.69 6.49
C VAL A 42 -4.21 -4.37 6.18
N TYR A 43 -5.09 -4.47 7.17
CA TYR A 43 -6.49 -4.09 7.03
C TYR A 43 -6.63 -2.60 6.67
N ASP A 44 -5.95 -1.71 7.39
CA ASP A 44 -5.99 -0.28 7.15
C ASP A 44 -5.40 0.07 5.78
N LEU A 45 -4.25 -0.52 5.41
CA LEU A 45 -3.65 -0.33 4.09
C LEU A 45 -4.61 -0.76 2.96
N ALA A 46 -5.25 -1.92 3.09
CA ALA A 46 -6.22 -2.41 2.11
C ALA A 46 -7.45 -1.51 2.01
N LYS A 47 -7.98 -1.04 3.15
CA LYS A 47 -9.11 -0.12 3.21
C LYS A 47 -8.78 1.22 2.53
N GLU A 48 -7.64 1.81 2.85
CA GLU A 48 -7.21 3.08 2.27
C GLU A 48 -6.95 2.97 0.76
N TYR A 49 -6.38 1.83 0.33
CA TYR A 49 -6.18 1.56 -1.09
C TYR A 49 -7.49 1.36 -1.84
N ASN A 50 -8.47 0.63 -1.28
CA ASN A 50 -9.78 0.45 -1.89
C ASN A 50 -10.46 1.80 -2.12
N GLN A 51 -10.42 2.70 -1.14
CA GLN A 51 -10.95 4.05 -1.29
C GLN A 51 -10.21 4.83 -2.40
N PHE A 52 -8.87 4.78 -2.43
CA PHE A 52 -8.08 5.39 -3.50
C PHE A 52 -8.42 4.84 -4.89
N TYR A 53 -8.60 3.52 -5.02
CA TYR A 53 -8.93 2.88 -6.29
C TYR A 53 -10.29 3.33 -6.83
N HIS A 54 -11.25 3.63 -5.95
CA HIS A 54 -12.54 4.19 -6.32
C HIS A 54 -12.47 5.67 -6.69
N ASP A 55 -11.70 6.45 -5.93
CA ASP A 55 -11.66 7.92 -6.08
C ASP A 55 -10.78 8.39 -7.25
N PHE A 56 -9.75 7.61 -7.61
CA PHE A 56 -8.74 8.03 -8.59
C PHE A 56 -8.66 7.06 -9.77
N PRO A 57 -8.86 7.52 -11.02
CA PRO A 57 -8.64 6.68 -12.19
C PRO A 57 -7.16 6.32 -12.30
N ILE A 58 -6.85 5.03 -12.40
CA ILE A 58 -5.48 4.57 -12.61
C ILE A 58 -5.22 4.43 -14.11
N LEU A 59 -5.86 3.45 -14.76
CA LEU A 59 -5.56 3.13 -16.17
C LEU A 59 -6.04 4.20 -17.17
N ARG A 60 -7.06 4.97 -16.80
CA ARG A 60 -7.67 6.01 -17.64
C ARG A 60 -7.09 7.40 -17.38
N GLU A 61 -6.04 7.51 -16.56
CA GLU A 61 -5.35 8.77 -16.33
C GLU A 61 -4.63 9.23 -17.60
N GLU A 62 -4.90 10.47 -18.01
CA GLU A 62 -4.35 11.08 -19.23
C GLU A 62 -2.90 11.50 -19.02
N ASN A 63 -2.55 11.94 -17.80
CA ASN A 63 -1.19 12.24 -17.45
C ASN A 63 -0.39 10.95 -17.25
N THR A 64 0.46 10.62 -18.23
CA THR A 64 1.29 9.41 -18.23
C THR A 64 2.18 9.27 -16.99
N ALA A 65 2.79 10.36 -16.51
CA ALA A 65 3.63 10.32 -15.32
C ALA A 65 2.83 10.01 -14.05
N LEU A 66 1.62 10.58 -13.93
CA LEU A 66 0.71 10.31 -12.81
C LEU A 66 0.16 8.87 -12.89
N ARG A 67 -0.19 8.40 -14.08
CA ARG A 67 -0.60 7.01 -14.32
C ARG A 67 0.47 6.02 -13.88
N ASP A 68 1.70 6.23 -14.31
CA ASP A 68 2.83 5.35 -14.00
C ASP A 68 3.13 5.35 -12.49
N PHE A 69 3.01 6.51 -11.84
CA PHE A 69 3.08 6.62 -10.39
C PHE A 69 1.99 5.78 -9.70
N ARG A 70 0.72 5.93 -10.10
CA ARG A 70 -0.40 5.18 -9.49
C ARG A 70 -0.30 3.68 -9.70
N LEU A 71 0.19 3.24 -10.87
CA LEU A 71 0.47 1.84 -11.15
C LEU A 71 1.58 1.29 -10.25
N LEU A 72 2.66 2.04 -10.08
CA LEU A 72 3.75 1.66 -9.18
C LEU A 72 3.29 1.63 -7.73
N LEU A 73 2.50 2.61 -7.30
CA LEU A 73 1.90 2.66 -5.96
C LEU A 73 1.06 1.41 -5.70
N SER A 74 0.16 1.08 -6.63
CA SER A 74 -0.71 -0.11 -6.55
C SER A 74 0.10 -1.41 -6.45
N LYS A 75 1.16 -1.54 -7.25
CA LYS A 75 2.06 -2.71 -7.20
C LYS A 75 2.75 -2.85 -5.85
N ASN A 76 3.23 -1.75 -5.28
CA ASN A 76 3.90 -1.77 -3.97
C ASN A 76 2.91 -2.10 -2.85
N ILE A 77 1.70 -1.54 -2.88
CA ILE A 77 0.63 -1.88 -1.93
C ILE A 77 0.33 -3.38 -1.97
N ALA A 78 0.10 -3.95 -3.15
CA ALA A 78 -0.13 -5.39 -3.30
C ALA A 78 1.04 -6.22 -2.74
N SER A 79 2.29 -5.80 -2.98
CA SER A 79 3.46 -6.50 -2.43
C SER A 79 3.54 -6.41 -0.90
N ILE A 80 3.20 -5.28 -0.29
CA ILE A 80 3.22 -5.12 1.16
C ILE A 80 2.09 -5.91 1.81
N ILE A 81 0.87 -5.88 1.25
CA ILE A 81 -0.25 -6.72 1.71
C ILE A 81 0.15 -8.20 1.69
N LYS A 82 0.74 -8.68 0.58
CA LYS A 82 1.21 -10.07 0.48
C LYS A 82 2.26 -10.42 1.53
N ARG A 83 3.23 -9.51 1.77
CA ARG A 83 4.25 -9.71 2.81
C ARG A 83 3.64 -9.73 4.22
N GLY A 84 2.74 -8.79 4.52
CA GLY A 84 2.04 -8.75 5.80
C GLY A 84 1.23 -10.01 6.05
N MET A 85 0.44 -10.45 5.06
CA MET A 85 -0.31 -11.71 5.14
C MET A 85 0.59 -12.93 5.32
N SER A 86 1.73 -12.97 4.62
CA SER A 86 2.73 -14.04 4.81
C SER A 86 3.31 -14.07 6.22
N LEU A 87 3.50 -12.92 6.88
CA LEU A 87 3.92 -12.85 8.29
C LEU A 87 2.84 -13.38 9.24
N LEU A 88 1.56 -13.30 8.84
CA LEU A 88 0.43 -13.92 9.56
C LEU A 88 0.28 -15.41 9.26
N GLY A 89 1.12 -15.99 8.40
CA GLY A 89 0.98 -17.38 7.94
C GLY A 89 -0.16 -17.61 6.95
N ILE A 90 -0.66 -16.55 6.32
CA ILE A 90 -1.78 -16.61 5.37
C ILE A 90 -1.23 -16.50 3.94
N GLU A 91 -1.57 -17.47 3.10
CA GLU A 91 -1.25 -17.44 1.69
C GLU A 91 -2.30 -16.62 0.92
N VAL A 92 -1.84 -15.66 0.11
CA VAL A 92 -2.71 -14.80 -0.69
C VAL A 92 -2.75 -15.33 -2.14
N PRO A 93 -3.94 -15.66 -2.68
CA PRO A 93 -4.07 -16.14 -4.05
C PRO A 93 -3.75 -15.02 -5.06
N GLU A 94 -3.29 -15.39 -6.26
CA GLU A 94 -2.98 -14.40 -7.32
C GLU A 94 -4.23 -13.68 -7.84
N ARG A 95 -5.40 -14.31 -7.72
CA ARG A 95 -6.72 -13.75 -8.03
C ARG A 95 -7.71 -14.28 -7.01
N MET A 96 -8.55 -13.41 -6.45
CA MET A 96 -9.72 -13.82 -5.67
C MET A 96 -10.85 -14.25 -6.60
#